data_AF-A0A5J6PYY0-F1
#
_entry.id   AF-A0A5J6PYY0-F1
#
_cell.length_a   1.000
_cell.length_b   1.000
_cell.length_c   1.000
_cell.angle_alpha   90.00
_cell.angle_beta   90.00
_cell.angle_gamma   90.00
#
_symmetry.space_group_name_H-M   'P 1'
#
loop_
_entity.id
_entity.type
_entity.pdbx_description
1 polymer ?
#
loop_
_entity_poly.entity_id
_entity_poly.type
_entity_poly.pdbx_seq_one_letter_code
_entity_poly.pdbx_strand_id
1 'polypeptide(L)'
;MRQSPVRVLRWPVAAAAAVALSLTLAAGGAPAQPAPEGLRPGAPYDVLRRSLQASGWRPVPRPGGEHGCVEGDRRCERFLEAWACSGTGAAFCRFQWRGTDGEELMVITAGGDGRSGEPGTVSHWDDGGASPH
;
A
#
# COMPACT_ATOMS: atom_id res chain seq x y z
N MET A 1 53.13 1.53 65.51
CA MET A 1 53.59 1.02 64.19
C MET A 1 53.43 -0.49 64.15
N ARG A 2 52.52 -1.01 63.31
CA ARG A 2 52.73 -2.20 62.47
C ARG A 2 51.42 -2.51 61.73
N GLN A 3 51.52 -2.48 60.42
CA GLN A 3 50.49 -2.80 59.45
C GLN A 3 50.58 -4.29 59.09
N SER A 4 49.42 -4.93 58.88
CA SER A 4 49.06 -6.00 57.89
C SER A 4 49.89 -7.33 57.84
N PRO A 5 49.31 -8.51 57.48
CA PRO A 5 48.53 -8.70 56.25
C PRO A 5 47.31 -9.66 56.25
N VAL A 6 46.45 -9.33 55.29
CA VAL A 6 45.41 -10.07 54.55
C VAL A 6 45.49 -11.61 54.57
N ARG A 7 44.34 -12.27 54.84
CA ARG A 7 44.00 -13.55 54.19
C ARG A 7 42.54 -13.57 53.72
N VAL A 8 42.45 -13.48 52.39
CA VAL A 8 41.32 -13.70 51.49
C VAL A 8 40.48 -14.92 51.93
N LEU A 9 39.20 -14.68 52.16
CA LEU A 9 38.23 -15.72 52.48
C LEU A 9 37.83 -16.43 51.18
N ARG A 10 38.28 -17.69 51.04
CA ARG A 10 37.85 -18.59 49.96
C ARG A 10 36.42 -19.03 50.23
N TRP A 11 35.46 -18.53 49.45
CA TRP A 11 34.11 -19.08 49.41
C TRP A 11 33.99 -20.10 48.28
N PRO A 12 33.34 -21.24 48.52
CA PRO A 12 33.22 -22.32 47.55
C PRO A 12 32.27 -21.91 46.42
N VAL A 13 32.56 -22.44 45.25
CA VAL A 13 31.74 -22.37 44.05
C VAL A 13 30.34 -22.90 44.35
N ALA A 14 29.32 -22.06 44.20
CA ALA A 14 27.94 -22.50 44.06
C ALA A 14 27.31 -21.69 42.92
N ALA A 15 27.09 -22.40 41.82
CA ALA A 15 26.46 -21.91 40.61
C ALA A 15 25.06 -21.35 40.89
N ALA A 16 24.75 -20.17 40.37
CA ALA A 16 23.37 -19.72 40.23
C ALA A 16 23.25 -18.78 39.02
N ALA A 17 22.84 -19.39 37.91
CA ALA A 17 22.04 -18.83 36.82
C ALA A 17 22.38 -17.41 36.33
N ALA A 18 23.14 -17.37 35.24
CA ALA A 18 23.03 -16.26 34.29
C ALA A 18 21.57 -16.21 33.78
N VAL A 19 20.81 -15.20 34.22
CA VAL A 19 19.51 -14.87 33.63
C VAL A 19 19.81 -14.20 32.28
N ALA A 20 20.01 -15.02 31.26
CA ALA A 20 20.03 -14.58 29.88
C ALA A 20 18.61 -14.10 29.54
N LEU A 21 18.43 -12.79 29.57
CA LEU A 21 17.19 -12.12 29.17
C LEU A 21 17.03 -12.31 27.66
N SER A 22 16.43 -13.42 27.25
CA SER A 22 16.10 -13.70 25.86
C SER A 22 15.04 -12.71 25.39
N LEU A 23 15.46 -11.62 24.74
CA LEU A 23 14.56 -10.79 23.95
C LEU A 23 14.08 -11.62 22.75
N THR A 24 12.97 -12.32 22.91
CA THR A 24 12.22 -12.90 21.80
C THR A 24 11.58 -11.75 21.02
N LEU A 25 12.26 -11.31 19.96
CA LEU A 25 11.66 -10.46 18.92
C LEU A 25 10.48 -11.24 18.31
N ALA A 26 9.26 -10.94 18.77
CA ALA A 26 8.06 -11.33 18.07
C ALA A 26 8.05 -10.56 16.73
N ALA A 27 8.42 -11.24 15.65
CA ALA A 27 8.18 -10.76 14.30
C ALA A 27 6.66 -10.64 14.12
N GLY A 28 6.13 -9.43 14.30
CA GLY A 28 4.75 -9.10 14.00
C GLY A 28 4.54 -9.16 12.49
N GLY A 29 4.24 -10.35 11.96
CA GLY A 29 3.61 -10.48 10.66
C GLY A 29 2.17 -10.01 10.81
N ALA A 30 1.84 -8.83 10.28
CA ALA A 30 0.44 -8.44 10.12
C ALA A 30 -0.27 -9.52 9.29
N PRO A 31 -1.51 -9.91 9.63
CA PRO A 31 -2.25 -10.82 8.77
C PRO A 31 -2.40 -10.17 7.40
N ALA A 32 -1.88 -10.84 6.36
CA ALA A 32 -2.10 -10.41 4.98
C ALA A 32 -3.60 -10.41 4.74
N GLN A 33 -4.20 -9.23 4.61
CA GLN A 33 -5.59 -9.13 4.22
C GLN A 33 -5.76 -9.76 2.83
N PRO A 34 -6.87 -10.47 2.58
CA PRO A 34 -7.13 -11.00 1.26
C PRO A 34 -7.14 -9.86 0.23
N ALA A 35 -6.47 -10.08 -0.91
CA ALA A 35 -6.41 -9.09 -1.98
C ALA A 35 -7.82 -8.66 -2.42
N PRO A 36 -8.03 -7.39 -2.79
CA PRO A 36 -9.32 -6.92 -3.28
C PRO A 36 -9.83 -7.77 -4.45
N GLU A 37 -11.12 -8.06 -4.44
CA GLU A 37 -11.76 -8.75 -5.57
C GLU A 37 -11.58 -7.91 -6.84
N GLY A 38 -11.18 -8.57 -7.93
CA GLY A 38 -10.98 -7.89 -9.21
C GLY A 38 -9.63 -7.19 -9.35
N LEU A 39 -8.72 -7.28 -8.36
CA LEU A 39 -7.33 -6.83 -8.54
C LEU A 39 -6.56 -7.89 -9.33
N ARG A 40 -6.93 -8.05 -10.59
CA ARG A 40 -6.37 -9.02 -11.54
C ARG A 40 -6.59 -8.54 -12.97
N PRO A 41 -5.72 -8.89 -13.93
CA PRO A 41 -5.90 -8.50 -15.32
C PRO A 41 -7.24 -9.01 -15.89
N GLY A 42 -7.89 -8.18 -16.71
CA GLY A 42 -9.17 -8.46 -17.37
C GLY A 42 -10.41 -8.31 -16.49
N ALA A 43 -10.27 -8.02 -15.19
CA ALA A 43 -11.43 -7.77 -14.34
C ALA A 43 -12.07 -6.41 -14.69
N PRO A 44 -13.42 -6.29 -14.74
CA PRO A 44 -14.09 -5.01 -14.92
C PRO A 44 -13.72 -4.04 -13.79
N TYR A 45 -13.34 -2.81 -14.13
CA TYR A 45 -12.91 -1.85 -13.12
C TYR A 45 -13.98 -1.56 -12.06
N ASP A 46 -15.26 -1.55 -12.44
CA ASP A 46 -16.36 -1.33 -11.49
C ASP A 46 -16.46 -2.42 -10.41
N VAL A 47 -16.05 -3.66 -10.71
CA VAL A 47 -15.98 -4.74 -9.71
C VAL A 47 -14.88 -4.46 -8.71
N LEU A 48 -13.67 -4.16 -9.20
CA LEU A 48 -12.54 -3.79 -8.35
C LEU A 48 -12.82 -2.56 -7.50
N ARG A 49 -13.39 -1.51 -8.11
CA ARG A 49 -13.76 -0.26 -7.43
C ARG A 49 -14.64 -0.54 -6.21
N ARG A 50 -15.68 -1.36 -6.37
CA ARG A 50 -16.58 -1.71 -5.27
C ARG A 50 -15.85 -2.50 -4.18
N SER A 51 -14.99 -3.45 -4.56
CA SER A 51 -14.21 -4.21 -3.58
C SER A 51 -13.24 -3.32 -2.80
N LEU A 52 -12.52 -2.41 -3.46
CA LEU A 52 -11.60 -1.48 -2.82
C LEU A 52 -12.33 -0.62 -1.78
N GLN A 53 -13.47 -0.03 -2.17
CA GLN A 53 -14.28 0.77 -1.25
C GLN A 53 -14.82 -0.05 -0.06
N ALA A 54 -15.25 -1.29 -0.30
CA ALA A 54 -15.71 -2.19 0.75
C ALA A 54 -14.58 -2.57 1.73
N SER A 55 -13.34 -2.64 1.24
CA SER A 55 -12.13 -2.92 2.04
C SER A 55 -11.52 -1.66 2.68
N GLY A 56 -12.18 -0.50 2.62
CA GLY A 56 -11.73 0.73 3.27
C GLY A 56 -10.74 1.58 2.45
N TRP A 57 -10.42 1.19 1.22
CA TRP A 57 -9.63 2.03 0.32
C TRP A 57 -10.44 3.23 -0.15
N ARG A 58 -9.77 4.39 -0.19
CA ARG A 58 -10.39 5.67 -0.53
C ARG A 58 -9.90 6.15 -1.90
N PRO A 59 -10.80 6.70 -2.73
CA PRO A 59 -10.39 7.35 -3.97
C PRO A 59 -9.56 8.59 -3.64
N VAL A 60 -8.43 8.77 -4.32
CA VAL A 60 -7.59 9.98 -4.20
C VAL A 60 -7.98 10.96 -5.30
N PRO A 61 -8.58 12.12 -4.97
CA PRO A 61 -8.91 13.13 -5.96
C PRO A 61 -7.65 13.64 -6.67
N ARG A 62 -7.74 13.80 -7.99
CA ARG A 62 -6.68 14.45 -8.77
C ARG A 62 -6.41 15.87 -8.24
N PRO A 63 -5.15 16.30 -8.09
CA PRO A 63 -4.82 17.68 -7.80
C PRO A 63 -5.35 18.60 -8.90
N GLY A 64 -5.85 19.77 -8.51
CA GLY A 64 -6.30 20.77 -9.46
C GLY A 64 -5.16 21.26 -10.34
N GLY A 65 -5.38 21.36 -11.66
CA GLY A 65 -4.44 21.94 -12.61
C GLY A 65 -3.53 20.96 -13.35
N GLU A 66 -3.66 19.64 -13.15
CA GLU A 66 -2.73 18.66 -13.72
C GLU A 66 -3.16 18.06 -15.08
N HIS A 67 -2.16 17.92 -15.96
CA HIS A 67 -2.21 17.34 -17.31
C HIS A 67 -2.43 15.82 -17.27
N GLY A 68 -3.61 15.37 -16.86
CA GLY A 68 -3.95 13.94 -16.86
C GLY A 68 -5.24 13.62 -17.60
N CYS A 69 -6.17 14.57 -17.62
CA CYS A 69 -7.50 14.38 -18.15
C CYS A 69 -7.80 15.44 -19.20
N VAL A 70 -8.28 14.98 -20.36
CA VAL A 70 -8.73 15.84 -21.45
C VAL A 70 -10.16 16.28 -21.15
N GLU A 71 -10.49 17.53 -21.50
CA GLU A 71 -11.86 18.03 -21.41
C GLU A 71 -12.83 17.14 -22.20
N GLY A 72 -13.98 16.81 -21.59
CA GLY A 72 -14.98 15.93 -22.17
C GLY A 72 -14.71 14.42 -22.03
N ASP A 73 -13.65 14.01 -21.32
CA ASP A 73 -13.49 12.62 -20.88
C ASP A 73 -14.37 12.34 -19.66
N ARG A 74 -15.50 11.68 -19.88
CA ARG A 74 -16.47 11.37 -18.84
C ARG A 74 -15.93 10.45 -17.76
N ARG A 75 -14.84 9.70 -17.99
CA ARG A 75 -14.21 8.89 -16.94
C ARG A 75 -13.61 9.80 -15.87
N CYS A 76 -12.94 10.87 -16.31
CA CYS A 76 -12.33 11.87 -15.44
C CYS A 76 -13.33 12.73 -14.67
N GLU A 77 -14.56 12.85 -15.19
CA GLU A 77 -15.68 13.53 -14.54
C GLU A 77 -16.42 12.59 -13.56
N ARG A 78 -16.57 11.32 -13.93
CA ARG A 78 -17.35 10.31 -13.17
C ARG A 78 -16.57 9.75 -11.98
N PHE A 79 -15.26 9.62 -12.10
CA PHE A 79 -14.44 8.91 -11.14
C PHE A 79 -13.45 9.86 -10.48
N LEU A 80 -13.65 10.14 -9.20
CA LEU A 80 -12.77 11.06 -8.45
C LEU A 80 -11.31 10.60 -8.42
N GLU A 81 -11.10 9.28 -8.38
CA GLU A 81 -9.77 8.70 -8.41
C GLU A 81 -9.13 8.63 -9.78
N ALA A 82 -9.82 9.03 -10.86
CA ALA A 82 -9.23 9.10 -12.20
C ALA A 82 -8.13 10.18 -12.21
N TRP A 83 -6.89 9.70 -12.15
CA TRP A 83 -5.69 10.52 -12.15
C TRP A 83 -5.39 11.02 -13.57
N ALA A 84 -5.35 10.11 -14.53
CA ALA A 84 -5.10 10.42 -15.93
C ALA A 84 -5.73 9.40 -16.87
N CYS A 85 -6.21 9.85 -18.03
CA CYS A 85 -6.74 9.00 -19.11
C CYS A 85 -6.16 9.43 -20.45
N SER A 86 -5.74 8.46 -21.27
CA SER A 86 -5.07 8.71 -22.56
C SER A 86 -6.07 9.04 -23.69
N GLY A 87 -6.73 10.20 -23.59
CA GLY A 87 -7.69 10.66 -24.60
C GLY A 87 -9.03 9.89 -24.57
N THR A 88 -10.01 10.32 -25.36
CA THR A 88 -11.42 9.87 -25.20
C THR A 88 -11.79 8.56 -25.90
N GLY A 89 -10.86 7.87 -26.54
CA GLY A 89 -11.08 6.57 -27.20
C GLY A 89 -10.81 5.36 -26.31
N ALA A 90 -10.66 4.18 -26.92
CA ALA A 90 -10.29 2.91 -26.28
C ALA A 90 -8.85 2.97 -25.74
N ALA A 91 -8.69 3.60 -24.58
CA ALA A 91 -7.39 4.02 -24.07
C ALA A 91 -7.16 3.61 -22.62
N PHE A 92 -5.94 3.83 -22.13
CA PHE A 92 -5.60 3.55 -20.75
C PHE A 92 -6.10 4.65 -19.81
N CYS A 93 -6.48 4.24 -18.60
CA CYS A 93 -6.72 5.17 -17.49
C CYS A 93 -5.96 4.71 -16.24
N ARG A 94 -5.47 5.69 -15.47
CA ARG A 94 -4.83 5.54 -14.17
C ARG A 94 -5.78 6.00 -13.08
N PHE A 95 -6.00 5.15 -12.08
CA PHE A 95 -6.90 5.40 -10.97
C PHE A 95 -6.18 5.25 -9.62
N GLN A 96 -6.13 6.32 -8.81
CA GLN A 96 -5.34 6.38 -7.59
C GLN A 96 -6.16 6.12 -6.32
N TRP A 97 -5.71 5.18 -5.52
CA TRP A 97 -6.35 4.77 -4.29
C TRP A 97 -5.40 4.91 -3.11
N ARG A 98 -5.97 5.15 -1.93
CA ARG A 98 -5.25 5.19 -0.65
C ARG A 98 -5.85 4.21 0.35
N GLY A 99 -5.02 3.33 0.89
CA GLY A 99 -5.37 2.35 1.91
C GLY A 99 -5.57 3.00 3.28
N THR A 100 -6.06 2.22 4.24
CA THR A 100 -6.31 2.70 5.61
C THR A 100 -5.03 3.03 6.36
N ASP A 101 -3.92 2.36 6.02
CA ASP A 101 -2.63 2.53 6.67
C ASP A 101 -1.73 3.52 5.89
N GLY A 102 -2.31 4.17 4.88
CA GLY A 102 -1.63 5.16 4.04
C GLY A 102 -0.96 4.56 2.81
N GLU A 103 -1.16 3.28 2.52
CA GLU A 103 -0.66 2.66 1.29
C GLU A 103 -1.24 3.33 0.06
N GLU A 104 -0.48 3.39 -1.03
CA GLU A 104 -0.98 3.88 -2.30
C GLU A 104 -1.15 2.73 -3.28
N LEU A 105 -2.16 2.83 -4.14
CA LEU A 105 -2.42 1.86 -5.18
C LEU A 105 -2.79 2.60 -6.46
N MET A 106 -2.02 2.37 -7.51
CA MET A 106 -2.28 2.86 -8.84
C MET A 106 -2.86 1.72 -9.67
N VAL A 107 -4.13 1.82 -10.04
CA VAL A 107 -4.78 0.83 -10.93
C VAL A 107 -4.77 1.36 -12.35
N ILE A 108 -4.28 0.56 -13.29
CA ILE A 108 -4.28 0.89 -14.71
C ILE A 108 -5.30 0.03 -15.44
N THR A 109 -6.25 0.67 -16.12
CA THR A 109 -7.23 -0.02 -16.97
C THR A 109 -6.94 0.17 -18.45
N ALA A 110 -7.50 -0.70 -19.27
CA ALA A 110 -7.43 -0.64 -20.73
C ALA A 110 -8.81 -0.93 -21.34
N GLY A 111 -9.00 -0.51 -22.59
CA GLY A 111 -10.21 -0.80 -23.37
C GLY A 111 -11.47 -0.02 -22.98
N GLY A 112 -11.36 0.92 -22.04
CA GLY A 112 -12.46 1.81 -21.67
C GLY A 112 -12.64 2.95 -22.67
N ASP A 113 -13.81 3.59 -22.67
CA ASP A 113 -14.18 4.66 -23.59
C ASP A 113 -14.49 5.97 -22.83
N GLY A 114 -13.78 7.03 -23.20
CA GLY A 114 -13.89 8.33 -22.53
C GLY A 114 -15.19 9.08 -22.84
N ARG A 115 -15.84 8.79 -23.97
CA ARG A 115 -17.10 9.47 -24.35
C ARG A 115 -18.31 8.93 -23.59
N SER A 116 -18.35 7.63 -23.33
CA SER A 116 -19.38 6.96 -22.53
C SER A 116 -19.06 7.02 -21.04
N GLY A 117 -17.79 7.17 -20.68
CA GLY A 117 -17.33 7.07 -19.29
C GLY A 117 -17.11 5.63 -18.85
N GLU A 118 -16.92 4.70 -19.79
CA GLU A 118 -16.64 3.29 -19.50
C GLU A 118 -15.16 3.14 -19.07
N PRO A 119 -14.88 2.64 -17.86
CA PRO A 119 -13.50 2.57 -17.36
C PRO A 119 -12.68 1.42 -17.95
N GLY A 120 -13.32 0.46 -18.63
CA GLY A 120 -12.68 -0.73 -19.16
C GLY A 120 -12.33 -1.77 -18.09
N THR A 121 -11.30 -2.56 -18.36
CA THR A 121 -10.83 -3.63 -17.48
C THR A 121 -9.44 -3.36 -16.93
N VAL A 122 -9.15 -3.86 -15.74
CA VAL A 122 -7.82 -3.81 -15.12
C VAL A 122 -6.80 -4.46 -16.06
N SER A 123 -5.69 -3.77 -16.32
CA SER A 123 -4.56 -4.30 -17.07
C SER A 123 -3.40 -4.67 -16.14
N HIS A 124 -3.03 -3.76 -15.25
CA HIS A 124 -2.01 -3.93 -14.20
C HIS A 124 -2.25 -2.94 -13.05
N TRP A 125 -1.46 -3.06 -11.99
CA TRP A 125 -1.48 -2.16 -10.84
C TRP A 125 -0.09 -2.11 -10.20
N ASP A 126 0.20 -0.97 -9.56
CA ASP A 126 1.47 -0.72 -8.86
C ASP A 126 1.17 -0.09 -7.50
N ASP A 127 2.07 -0.25 -6.51
CA ASP A 127 1.90 0.24 -5.13
C ASP A 127 2.06 1.77 -4.97
N GLY A 128 1.72 2.55 -6.00
CA GLY A 128 1.67 4.02 -5.99
C GLY A 128 3.00 4.72 -5.68
N GLY A 129 4.10 3.98 -5.51
CA GLY A 129 5.43 4.54 -5.31
C GLY A 129 5.72 5.57 -6.39
N ALA A 130 5.92 6.82 -5.96
CA ALA A 130 6.22 7.95 -6.83
C ALA A 130 7.23 7.49 -7.90
N SER A 131 6.80 7.47 -9.16
CA SER A 131 7.72 7.21 -10.27
C SER A 131 8.85 8.23 -10.15
N PRO A 132 10.13 7.79 -10.08
CA PRO A 132 11.23 8.72 -10.14
C PRO A 132 11.20 9.36 -11.53
N HIS A 133 10.81 10.63 -11.58
CA HIS A 133 10.95 11.48 -12.75
C HIS A 133 12.43 11.71 -13.09
#